data_AF-A0A956KD81-F1
#
_entry.id   AF-A0A956KD81-F1
#
_cell.length_a   1.000
_cell.length_b   1.000
_cell.length_c   1.000
_cell.angle_alpha   90.00
_cell.angle_beta   90.00
_cell.angle_gamma   90.00
#
_symmetry.space_group_name_H-M   'P 1'
#
loop_
_entity.id
_entity.type
_entity.pdbx_description
1 polymer ?
#
loop_
_entity_poly.entity_id
_entity_poly.type
_entity_poly.pdbx_seq_one_letter_code
_entity_poly.pdbx_strand_id
1 'polypeptide(L)'
;MSLGVGELKVRSGACQLAHADLQYDRAVTDTRIRYEVVGDRGTLVLEERTEGRTRRHRGSDWSVCLGDVVPIDLTVDLGVGNSELHLGGVDLRSLNVDMGTGNAEVDLRGPIAHNVEVRVDGGVGNLKIHVPAQVGVRIRADAGVGNMHASGFHRTDGALVNDAYGTSPVSIEVSVDVGVGNIRVSQG
;
A
#
# COMPACT_ATOMS: atom_id res chain seq x y z
N MET A 1 1.19 6.79 6.78
CA MET A 1 2.41 7.44 6.25
C MET A 1 1.93 8.41 5.20
N SER A 2 2.31 9.68 5.28
CA SER A 2 1.81 10.72 4.36
C SER A 2 2.96 11.41 3.67
N LEU A 3 3.01 11.31 2.34
CA LEU A 3 4.04 11.92 1.49
C LEU A 3 3.38 12.80 0.44
N GLY A 4 3.79 14.06 0.34
CA GLY A 4 3.20 15.02 -0.59
C GLY A 4 3.66 14.75 -2.01
N VAL A 5 4.97 14.74 -2.25
CA VAL A 5 5.54 14.43 -3.56
C VAL A 5 6.78 13.55 -3.40
N GLY A 6 6.88 12.47 -4.17
CA GLY A 6 8.13 11.69 -4.27
C GLY A 6 7.95 10.19 -4.36
N GLU A 7 8.93 9.47 -3.81
CA GLU A 7 9.04 8.02 -3.85
C GLU A 7 8.88 7.46 -2.44
N LEU A 8 8.01 6.45 -2.28
CA LEU A 8 7.83 5.71 -1.03
C LEU A 8 8.10 4.22 -1.26
N LYS A 9 9.04 3.67 -0.51
CA LYS A 9 9.31 2.23 -0.49
C LYS A 9 9.02 1.69 0.90
N VAL A 10 8.16 0.69 0.98
CA VAL A 10 7.88 -0.03 2.23
C VAL A 10 8.23 -1.50 2.04
N ARG A 11 9.00 -2.07 2.97
CA ARG A 11 9.46 -3.46 2.93
C ARG A 11 9.29 -4.14 4.29
N SER A 12 9.25 -5.47 4.31
CA SER A 12 9.43 -6.26 5.54
C SER A 12 10.91 -6.32 5.96
N GLY A 13 11.17 -6.70 7.21
CA GLY A 13 12.50 -7.09 7.68
C GLY A 13 13.18 -6.16 8.70
N ALA A 14 12.44 -5.26 9.37
CA ALA A 14 13.01 -4.51 10.49
C ALA A 14 13.09 -5.37 11.76
N CYS A 15 14.16 -5.20 12.55
CA CYS A 15 14.32 -5.89 13.85
C CYS A 15 13.42 -5.31 14.96
N GLN A 16 12.81 -4.16 14.72
CA GLN A 16 11.90 -3.44 15.63
C GLN A 16 10.60 -3.14 14.88
N LEU A 17 9.68 -2.37 15.47
CA LEU A 17 8.42 -1.98 14.83
C LEU A 17 8.64 -1.41 13.42
N ALA A 18 9.57 -0.47 13.27
CA ALA A 18 9.94 0.09 11.98
C ALA A 18 11.37 0.65 12.02
N HIS A 19 12.03 0.65 10.86
CA HIS A 19 13.25 1.39 10.57
C HIS A 19 12.98 2.27 9.34
N ALA A 20 13.33 3.55 9.39
CA ALA A 20 12.99 4.48 8.32
C ALA A 20 14.19 5.36 7.93
N ASP A 21 14.53 5.34 6.65
CA ASP A 21 15.47 6.25 6.00
C ASP A 21 14.67 7.29 5.21
N LEU A 22 14.66 8.54 5.68
CA LEU A 22 13.89 9.63 5.09
C LEU A 22 14.84 10.64 4.42
N GLN A 23 14.85 10.67 3.09
CA GLN A 23 15.60 11.65 2.31
C GLN A 23 14.67 12.75 1.80
N TYR A 24 14.96 14.00 2.17
CA TYR A 24 14.14 15.16 1.83
C TYR A 24 14.95 16.46 1.91
N ASP A 25 14.48 17.51 1.24
CA ASP A 25 15.11 18.82 1.27
C ASP A 25 14.55 19.65 2.44
N ARG A 26 15.31 19.70 3.54
CA ARG A 26 15.00 20.47 4.75
C ARG A 26 14.77 21.97 4.51
N ALA A 27 15.16 22.51 3.37
CA ALA A 27 14.92 23.91 3.02
C ALA A 27 13.50 24.17 2.49
N VAL A 28 12.72 23.12 2.23
CA VAL A 28 11.35 23.17 1.69
C VAL A 28 10.37 22.21 2.36
N THR A 29 10.87 21.18 3.04
CA THR A 29 10.05 20.22 3.77
C THR A 29 10.55 19.97 5.19
N ASP A 30 9.59 19.75 6.07
CA ASP A 30 9.79 19.18 7.40
C ASP A 30 9.17 17.79 7.47
N THR A 31 9.68 16.93 8.35
CA THR A 31 9.14 15.59 8.57
C THR A 31 8.70 15.43 10.01
N ARG A 32 7.42 15.13 10.20
CA ARG A 32 6.87 14.83 11.50
C ARG A 32 6.90 13.32 11.73
N ILE A 33 7.65 12.92 12.74
CA ILE A 33 7.69 11.55 13.25
C ILE A 33 7.06 11.54 14.64
N ARG A 34 6.03 10.73 14.84
CA ARG A 34 5.34 10.60 16.14
C ARG A 34 5.00 9.16 16.41
N TYR A 35 5.26 8.72 17.64
CA TYR A 35 4.85 7.42 18.12
C TYR A 35 4.10 7.57 19.44
N GLU A 36 2.89 7.02 19.49
CA GLU A 36 2.03 7.08 20.67
C GLU A 36 1.43 5.69 20.92
N VAL A 37 1.31 5.31 22.19
CA VAL A 37 0.68 4.05 22.61
C VAL A 37 -0.54 4.39 23.45
N VAL A 38 -1.69 3.85 23.05
CA VAL A 38 -2.95 3.96 23.79
C VAL A 38 -3.50 2.55 23.99
N GLY A 39 -3.50 2.09 25.25
CA GLY A 39 -3.84 0.70 25.56
C GLY A 39 -2.81 -0.26 24.96
N ASP A 40 -3.28 -1.18 24.12
CA ASP A 40 -2.49 -2.18 23.39
C ASP A 40 -2.15 -1.74 21.95
N ARG A 41 -2.61 -0.56 21.51
CA ARG A 41 -2.40 -0.06 20.15
C ARG A 41 -1.29 1.00 20.12
N GLY A 42 -0.22 0.71 19.38
CA GLY A 42 0.80 1.68 19.00
C GLY A 42 0.45 2.33 17.65
N THR A 43 0.63 3.65 17.55
CA THR A 43 0.44 4.41 16.31
C THR A 43 1.72 5.14 15.94
N LEU A 44 2.35 4.73 14.85
CA LEU A 44 3.51 5.41 14.25
C LEU A 44 3.04 6.28 13.08
N VAL A 45 3.34 7.57 13.14
CA VAL A 45 3.05 8.54 12.07
C VAL A 45 4.36 9.04 11.49
N LEU A 46 4.50 8.90 10.18
CA LEU A 46 5.51 9.54 9.34
C LEU A 46 4.76 10.47 8.37
N GLU A 47 4.98 11.77 8.46
CA GLU A 47 4.24 12.78 7.70
C GLU A 47 5.17 13.86 7.16
N GLU A 48 5.14 14.08 5.84
CA GLU A 48 5.81 15.19 5.18
C GLU A 48 4.96 16.45 5.29
N ARG A 49 5.59 17.55 5.69
CA ARG A 49 4.98 18.88 5.73
C ARG A 49 5.76 19.82 4.84
N THR A 50 5.09 20.39 3.83
CA THR A 50 5.71 21.38 2.96
C THR A 50 5.70 22.76 3.63
N GLU A 51 6.86 23.42 3.68
CA GLU A 51 7.00 24.78 4.16
C GLU A 51 7.16 25.76 2.99
N GLY A 52 6.26 26.74 2.89
CA GLY A 52 6.39 27.89 1.99
C GLY A 52 5.94 27.67 0.54
N ARG A 53 5.68 28.78 -0.17
CA ARG A 53 4.94 28.82 -1.45
C ARG A 53 5.79 29.04 -2.71
N THR A 54 7.13 28.95 -2.67
CA THR A 54 7.94 29.52 -3.77
C THR A 54 9.17 28.73 -4.24
N ARG A 55 9.48 27.56 -3.65
CA ARG A 55 10.61 26.72 -4.12
C ARG A 55 10.12 25.46 -4.82
N ARG A 56 10.82 25.06 -5.89
CA ARG A 56 10.52 23.86 -6.66
C ARG A 56 10.80 22.62 -5.80
N HIS A 57 9.75 22.00 -5.28
CA HIS A 57 9.81 20.72 -4.59
C HIS A 57 10.30 19.64 -5.55
N ARG A 58 11.43 18.99 -5.22
CA ARG A 58 12.00 17.91 -6.05
C ARG A 58 11.44 16.52 -5.72
N GLY A 59 10.59 16.43 -4.71
CA GLY A 59 10.12 15.19 -4.14
C GLY A 59 11.06 14.68 -3.04
N SER A 60 10.54 13.85 -2.15
CA SER A 60 11.31 13.12 -1.13
C SER A 60 11.44 11.65 -1.52
N ASP A 61 12.45 10.96 -0.98
CA ASP A 61 12.64 9.51 -1.14
C ASP A 61 12.62 8.88 0.25
N TRP A 62 11.55 8.16 0.55
CA TRP A 62 11.33 7.53 1.85
C TRP A 62 11.42 6.01 1.71
N SER A 63 12.31 5.40 2.48
CA SER A 63 12.43 3.94 2.58
C SER A 63 12.12 3.51 4.01
N VAL A 64 11.11 2.66 4.18
CA VAL A 64 10.65 2.17 5.48
C VAL A 64 10.66 0.64 5.49
N CYS A 65 11.36 0.06 6.45
CA CYS A 65 11.28 -1.36 6.78
C CYS A 65 10.35 -1.54 7.98
N LEU A 66 9.36 -2.43 7.86
CA LEU A 66 8.44 -2.81 8.93
C LEU A 66 8.89 -4.15 9.54
N GLY A 67 8.73 -4.27 10.86
CA GLY A 67 8.95 -5.54 11.56
C GLY A 67 7.72 -6.44 11.54
N ASP A 68 7.90 -7.67 11.96
CA ASP A 68 6.87 -8.71 12.09
C ASP A 68 6.48 -8.97 13.56
N VAL A 69 6.90 -8.07 14.46
CA VAL A 69 6.74 -8.24 15.92
C VAL A 69 5.29 -8.03 16.41
N VAL A 70 4.45 -7.35 15.62
CA VAL A 70 3.04 -7.07 15.93
C VAL A 70 2.21 -7.01 14.64
N PRO A 71 0.90 -7.30 14.70
CA PRO A 71 0.01 -7.09 13.56
C PRO A 71 -0.07 -5.62 13.14
N ILE A 72 -0.03 -5.35 11.83
CA ILE A 72 0.04 -4.00 11.26
C ILE A 72 -1.24 -3.64 10.50
N ASP A 73 -1.79 -2.48 10.82
CA ASP A 73 -2.69 -1.73 9.94
C ASP A 73 -1.88 -0.62 9.27
N LEU A 74 -1.73 -0.67 7.95
CA LEU A 74 -0.91 0.28 7.19
C LEU A 74 -1.80 1.24 6.40
N THR A 75 -1.62 2.54 6.62
CA THR A 75 -2.21 3.60 5.77
C THR A 75 -1.08 4.34 5.07
N VAL A 76 -1.25 4.56 3.77
CA VAL A 76 -0.32 5.29 2.90
C VAL A 76 -1.09 6.35 2.13
N ASP A 77 -0.73 7.61 2.33
CA ASP A 77 -1.24 8.76 1.60
C ASP A 77 -0.11 9.32 0.73
N LEU A 78 -0.31 9.35 -0.59
CA LEU A 78 0.66 9.83 -1.56
C LEU A 78 0.02 10.87 -2.49
N GLY A 79 0.47 12.12 -2.41
CA GLY A 79 -0.04 13.17 -3.28
C GLY A 79 0.36 12.95 -4.75
N VAL A 80 1.66 13.04 -5.03
CA VAL A 80 2.22 12.83 -6.38
C VAL A 80 3.49 11.99 -6.32
N GLY A 81 3.55 10.90 -7.08
CA GLY A 81 4.78 10.12 -7.25
C GLY A 81 4.54 8.62 -7.24
N ASN A 82 5.50 7.82 -6.75
CA ASN A 82 5.34 6.37 -6.77
C ASN A 82 5.48 5.72 -5.39
N SER A 83 4.78 4.61 -5.22
CA SER A 83 4.88 3.75 -4.04
C SER A 83 5.18 2.29 -4.44
N GLU A 84 6.15 1.69 -3.77
CA GLU A 84 6.48 0.26 -3.82
C GLU A 84 6.28 -0.33 -2.42
N LEU A 85 5.24 -1.13 -2.24
CA LEU A 85 4.84 -1.71 -0.96
C LEU A 85 5.06 -3.22 -1.00
N HIS A 86 6.23 -3.69 -0.60
CA HIS A 86 6.59 -5.10 -0.55
C HIS A 86 6.31 -5.64 0.86
N LEU A 87 5.10 -6.15 1.06
CA LEU A 87 4.55 -6.51 2.37
C LEU A 87 4.52 -8.03 2.60
N GLY A 88 5.06 -8.83 1.67
CA GLY A 88 5.33 -10.24 1.89
C GLY A 88 6.24 -10.46 3.11
N GLY A 89 5.68 -10.92 4.22
CA GLY A 89 6.38 -11.09 5.49
C GLY A 89 6.10 -10.00 6.54
N VAL A 90 5.22 -9.03 6.24
CA VAL A 90 4.60 -8.19 7.28
C VAL A 90 3.36 -8.92 7.80
N ASP A 91 3.15 -8.92 9.11
CA ASP A 91 1.92 -9.43 9.74
C ASP A 91 0.73 -8.46 9.50
N LEU A 92 0.35 -8.30 8.24
CA LEU A 92 -0.55 -7.26 7.76
C LEU A 92 -2.02 -7.63 8.01
N ARG A 93 -2.80 -6.78 8.66
CA ARG A 93 -4.27 -6.93 8.81
C ARG A 93 -5.04 -6.09 7.79
N SER A 94 -4.57 -4.86 7.58
CA SER A 94 -5.21 -3.94 6.65
C SER A 94 -4.17 -3.08 5.95
N LEU A 95 -4.46 -2.77 4.68
CA LEU A 95 -3.73 -1.81 3.88
C LEU A 95 -4.73 -0.83 3.28
N ASN A 96 -4.55 0.46 3.55
CA ASN A 96 -5.22 1.53 2.83
C ASN A 96 -4.18 2.38 2.07
N VAL A 97 -4.40 2.58 0.78
CA VAL A 97 -3.53 3.40 -0.09
C VAL A 97 -4.37 4.46 -0.78
N ASP A 98 -4.12 5.71 -0.43
CA ASP A 98 -4.72 6.89 -1.06
C ASP A 98 -3.66 7.57 -1.93
N MET A 99 -3.86 7.60 -3.25
CA MET A 99 -2.90 8.14 -4.20
C MET A 99 -3.53 9.19 -5.13
N GLY A 100 -3.01 10.41 -5.14
CA GLY A 100 -3.47 11.47 -6.03
C GLY A 100 -3.06 11.26 -7.48
N THR A 101 -1.76 11.27 -7.75
CA THR A 101 -1.22 11.08 -9.12
C THR A 101 0.08 10.29 -9.10
N GLY A 102 0.13 9.19 -9.85
CA GLY A 102 1.34 8.42 -10.08
C GLY A 102 1.10 6.92 -10.02
N ASN A 103 2.04 6.15 -9.46
CA ASN A 103 1.95 4.68 -9.53
C ASN A 103 2.06 4.02 -8.15
N ALA A 104 1.32 2.94 -7.96
CA ALA A 104 1.43 2.10 -6.78
C ALA A 104 1.68 0.65 -7.20
N GLU A 105 2.66 0.02 -6.58
CA GLU A 105 2.94 -1.41 -6.68
C GLU A 105 2.83 -2.03 -5.30
N VAL A 106 1.89 -2.95 -5.12
CA VAL A 106 1.64 -3.65 -3.86
C VAL A 106 1.96 -5.12 -4.07
N ASP A 107 2.93 -5.62 -3.31
CA ASP A 107 3.30 -7.03 -3.32
C ASP A 107 2.97 -7.68 -1.97
N LEU A 108 1.93 -8.51 -1.99
CA LEU A 108 1.43 -9.29 -0.85
C LEU A 108 1.89 -10.76 -0.93
N ARG A 109 2.75 -11.12 -1.89
CA ARG A 109 3.24 -12.50 -2.01
C ARG A 109 4.11 -12.82 -0.80
N GLY A 110 3.62 -13.72 0.02
CA GLY A 110 4.27 -14.15 1.25
C GLY A 110 3.31 -14.91 2.15
N PRO A 111 3.75 -15.31 3.36
CA PRO A 111 2.87 -15.91 4.34
C PRO A 111 1.76 -14.93 4.76
N ILE A 112 0.52 -15.41 4.80
CA ILE A 112 -0.65 -14.66 5.27
C ILE A 112 -1.20 -15.39 6.51
N ALA A 113 -1.12 -14.74 7.67
CA ALA A 113 -1.48 -15.34 8.96
C ALA A 113 -2.97 -15.22 9.29
N HIS A 114 -3.63 -14.17 8.80
CA HIS A 114 -5.05 -13.87 9.01
C HIS A 114 -5.65 -13.20 7.78
N ASN A 115 -6.96 -12.98 7.80
CA ASN A 115 -7.64 -12.27 6.73
C ASN A 115 -7.08 -10.84 6.58
N VAL A 116 -6.88 -10.42 5.34
CA VAL A 116 -6.32 -9.10 5.00
C VAL A 116 -7.32 -8.30 4.20
N GLU A 117 -7.58 -7.06 4.61
CA GLU A 117 -8.34 -6.08 3.81
C GLU A 117 -7.38 -5.12 3.11
N VAL A 118 -7.54 -4.96 1.81
CA VAL A 118 -6.75 -4.05 0.98
C VAL A 118 -7.69 -3.09 0.29
N ARG A 119 -7.51 -1.80 0.53
CA ARG A 119 -8.22 -0.72 -0.15
C ARG A 119 -7.22 0.18 -0.87
N VAL A 120 -7.50 0.49 -2.12
CA VAL A 120 -6.70 1.42 -2.91
C VAL A 120 -7.61 2.41 -3.62
N ASP A 121 -7.42 3.68 -3.32
CA ASP A 121 -8.11 4.81 -3.92
C ASP A 121 -7.09 5.65 -4.70
N GLY A 122 -7.24 5.68 -6.03
CA GLY A 122 -6.30 6.32 -6.95
C GLY A 122 -6.97 7.40 -7.81
N GLY A 123 -6.39 8.59 -7.88
CA GLY A 123 -6.85 9.64 -8.79
C GLY A 123 -6.44 9.34 -10.24
N VAL A 124 -5.15 9.50 -10.54
CA VAL A 124 -4.59 9.31 -11.89
C VAL A 124 -3.30 8.48 -11.85
N GLY A 125 -3.28 7.37 -12.56
CA GLY A 125 -2.08 6.58 -12.86
C GLY A 125 -2.27 5.08 -12.70
N ASN A 126 -1.20 4.32 -12.43
CA ASN A 126 -1.27 2.86 -12.56
C ASN A 126 -1.14 2.15 -11.20
N LEU A 127 -1.93 1.10 -11.03
CA LEU A 127 -1.87 0.22 -9.88
C LEU A 127 -1.46 -1.18 -10.32
N LYS A 128 -0.46 -1.75 -9.65
CA LYS A 128 -0.13 -3.16 -9.74
C LYS A 128 -0.30 -3.82 -8.38
N ILE A 129 -0.97 -4.96 -8.35
CA ILE A 129 -1.11 -5.78 -7.16
C ILE A 129 -0.63 -7.21 -7.46
N HIS A 130 0.25 -7.72 -6.61
CA HIS A 130 0.72 -9.09 -6.62
C HIS A 130 0.18 -9.81 -5.37
N VAL A 131 -0.50 -10.92 -5.58
CA VAL A 131 -1.08 -11.73 -4.49
C VAL A 131 -0.56 -13.17 -4.52
N PRO A 132 -0.51 -13.87 -3.38
CA PRO A 132 -0.13 -15.29 -3.33
C PRO A 132 -1.21 -16.17 -3.99
N ALA A 133 -0.80 -17.11 -4.85
CA ALA A 133 -1.74 -18.01 -5.53
C ALA A 133 -2.43 -19.02 -4.58
N GLN A 134 -1.78 -19.37 -3.47
CA GLN A 134 -2.24 -20.35 -2.48
C GLN A 134 -3.23 -19.79 -1.44
N VAL A 135 -3.46 -18.48 -1.44
CA VAL A 135 -4.42 -17.82 -0.53
C VAL A 135 -5.62 -17.39 -1.34
N GLY A 136 -6.81 -17.54 -0.77
CA GLY A 136 -8.05 -17.09 -1.38
C GLY A 136 -8.08 -15.58 -1.53
N VAL A 137 -8.28 -15.09 -2.74
CA VAL A 137 -8.29 -13.67 -3.05
C VAL A 137 -9.62 -13.32 -3.70
N ARG A 138 -10.23 -12.22 -3.25
CA ARG A 138 -11.40 -11.61 -3.89
C ARG A 138 -11.15 -10.15 -4.18
N ILE A 139 -11.37 -9.74 -5.42
CA ILE A 139 -11.09 -8.39 -5.92
C ILE A 139 -12.39 -7.77 -6.44
N ARG A 140 -12.73 -6.61 -5.89
CA ARG A 140 -13.65 -5.65 -6.49
C ARG A 140 -12.82 -4.49 -6.99
N ALA A 141 -13.01 -4.10 -8.24
CA ALA A 141 -12.25 -3.00 -8.80
C ALA A 141 -13.10 -2.22 -9.79
N ASP A 142 -13.00 -0.90 -9.68
CA ASP A 142 -13.55 0.05 -10.63
C ASP A 142 -12.43 0.94 -11.16
N ALA A 143 -12.43 1.14 -12.47
CA ALA A 143 -11.57 2.09 -13.15
C ALA A 143 -12.46 3.00 -13.98
N GLY A 144 -12.57 4.28 -13.60
CA GLY A 144 -13.43 5.24 -14.29
C GLY A 144 -13.07 5.35 -15.77
N VAL A 145 -11.78 5.56 -16.05
CA VAL A 145 -11.22 5.52 -17.41
C VAL A 145 -9.91 4.73 -17.41
N GLY A 146 -9.89 3.60 -18.11
CA GLY A 146 -8.68 2.81 -18.34
C GLY A 146 -8.96 1.33 -18.44
N ASN A 147 -7.95 0.50 -18.19
CA ASN A 147 -8.06 -0.95 -18.34
C ASN A 147 -7.75 -1.67 -17.03
N MET A 148 -8.54 -2.70 -16.76
CA MET A 148 -8.22 -3.71 -15.76
C MET A 148 -7.72 -4.98 -16.44
N HIS A 149 -6.62 -5.52 -15.92
CA HIS A 149 -6.13 -6.85 -16.30
C HIS A 149 -5.87 -7.69 -15.04
N ALA A 150 -6.51 -8.85 -14.94
CA ALA A 150 -6.32 -9.77 -13.82
C ALA A 150 -6.13 -11.20 -14.36
N SER A 151 -4.93 -11.75 -14.24
CA SER A 151 -4.59 -13.07 -14.78
C SER A 151 -4.77 -14.18 -13.73
N GLY A 152 -5.46 -15.26 -14.12
CA GLY A 152 -5.76 -16.41 -13.27
C GLY A 152 -6.91 -16.19 -12.28
N PHE A 153 -7.74 -15.19 -12.54
CA PHE A 153 -8.96 -14.94 -11.77
C PHE A 153 -10.18 -15.25 -12.64
N HIS A 154 -11.24 -15.75 -12.00
CA HIS A 154 -12.54 -15.95 -12.60
C HIS A 154 -13.59 -15.07 -11.91
N ARG A 155 -14.67 -14.72 -12.63
CA ARG A 155 -15.69 -13.80 -12.11
C ARG A 155 -16.79 -14.57 -11.37
N THR A 156 -17.05 -14.18 -10.12
CA THR A 156 -18.09 -14.75 -9.25
C THR A 156 -18.73 -13.63 -8.43
N ASP A 157 -20.07 -13.54 -8.40
CA ASP A 157 -20.83 -12.56 -7.60
C ASP A 157 -20.33 -11.11 -7.70
N GLY A 158 -20.09 -10.65 -8.94
CA GLY A 158 -19.62 -9.30 -9.22
C GLY A 158 -18.14 -9.03 -8.88
N ALA A 159 -17.41 -10.00 -8.35
CA ALA A 159 -15.99 -9.90 -8.01
C ALA A 159 -15.14 -10.85 -8.87
N LEU A 160 -13.83 -10.61 -8.89
CA LEU A 160 -12.83 -11.54 -9.40
C LEU A 160 -12.28 -12.36 -8.24
N VAL A 161 -12.19 -13.67 -8.39
CA VAL A 161 -11.67 -14.58 -7.37
C VAL A 161 -10.68 -15.56 -7.99
N ASN A 162 -9.73 -16.06 -7.19
CA ASN A 162 -8.86 -17.16 -7.58
C ASN A 162 -9.40 -18.50 -7.07
N ASP A 163 -8.77 -19.61 -7.48
CA ASP A 163 -9.20 -20.97 -7.15
C ASP A 163 -9.10 -21.30 -5.64
N ALA A 164 -8.26 -20.56 -4.92
CA ALA A 164 -8.11 -20.72 -3.46
C ALA A 164 -9.24 -20.03 -2.67
N TYR A 165 -10.06 -19.17 -3.29
CA TYR A 165 -11.11 -18.44 -2.57
C TYR A 165 -12.21 -19.39 -2.07
N GLY A 166 -12.49 -19.31 -0.76
CA GLY A 166 -13.44 -20.20 -0.08
C GLY A 166 -12.89 -21.58 0.29
N THR A 167 -11.64 -21.90 -0.09
CA THR A 167 -10.96 -23.15 0.29
C THR A 167 -9.79 -22.93 1.24
N SER A 168 -9.07 -21.82 1.09
CA SER A 168 -8.02 -21.42 2.02
C SER A 168 -8.59 -21.00 3.39
N PRO A 169 -7.86 -21.23 4.49
CA PRO A 169 -8.32 -20.84 5.84
C PRO A 169 -8.36 -19.32 6.07
N VAL A 170 -7.64 -18.57 5.23
CA VAL A 170 -7.56 -17.11 5.27
C VAL A 170 -7.78 -16.53 3.88
N SER A 171 -8.21 -15.28 3.79
CA SER A 171 -8.43 -14.60 2.51
C SER A 171 -7.86 -13.18 2.45
N ILE A 172 -7.65 -12.68 1.23
CA ILE A 172 -7.33 -11.28 0.94
C ILE A 172 -8.53 -10.69 0.19
N GLU A 173 -9.17 -9.69 0.80
CA GLU A 173 -10.25 -8.91 0.20
C GLU A 173 -9.67 -7.61 -0.33
N VAL A 174 -9.72 -7.41 -1.64
CA VAL A 174 -9.16 -6.26 -2.35
C VAL A 174 -10.29 -5.41 -2.92
N SER A 175 -10.29 -4.12 -2.59
CA SER A 175 -11.15 -3.10 -3.18
C SER A 175 -10.30 -2.01 -3.82
N VAL A 176 -10.56 -1.71 -5.09
CA VAL A 176 -9.80 -0.72 -5.85
C VAL A 176 -10.75 0.24 -6.55
N ASP A 177 -10.51 1.53 -6.39
CA ASP A 177 -11.20 2.58 -7.12
C ASP A 177 -10.16 3.51 -7.74
N VAL A 178 -10.03 3.50 -9.07
CA VAL A 178 -9.09 4.37 -9.81
C VAL A 178 -9.84 5.27 -10.77
N GLY A 179 -9.66 6.58 -10.65
CA GLY A 179 -10.30 7.56 -11.55
C GLY A 179 -9.85 7.39 -12.99
N VAL A 180 -8.54 7.51 -13.25
CA VAL A 180 -7.95 7.34 -14.59
C VAL A 180 -6.67 6.53 -14.53
N GLY A 181 -6.63 5.39 -15.21
CA GLY A 181 -5.41 4.63 -15.47
C GLY A 181 -5.62 3.12 -15.43
N ASN A 182 -4.53 2.36 -15.29
CA ASN A 182 -4.58 0.91 -15.46
C ASN A 182 -4.41 0.17 -14.14
N ILE A 183 -5.24 -0.85 -13.93
CA ILE A 183 -5.15 -1.77 -12.81
C ILE A 183 -4.65 -3.10 -13.34
N ARG A 184 -3.54 -3.60 -12.79
CA ARG A 184 -3.04 -4.95 -13.05
C ARG A 184 -3.00 -5.76 -11.77
N VAL A 185 -3.64 -6.92 -11.77
CA VAL A 185 -3.54 -7.89 -10.70
C VAL A 185 -2.95 -9.18 -11.23
N SER A 186 -1.98 -9.72 -10.50
CA SER A 186 -1.33 -10.99 -10.84
C SER A 186 -1.15 -11.83 -9.59
N GLN A 187 -1.06 -13.13 -9.78
CA GLN A 187 -0.78 -14.09 -8.72
C GLN A 187 0.48 -14.89 -9.04
N GLY A 188 1.20 -15.29 -8.00
CA GLY A 188 2.40 -16.13 -8.11
C GLY A 188 2.93 -16.55 -6.77
#